data_AF-A0A832X6M4-F1
#
_entry.id   AF-A0A832X6M4-F1
#
_cell.length_a   1.000
_cell.length_b   1.000
_cell.length_c   1.000
_cell.angle_alpha   90.00
_cell.angle_beta   90.00
_cell.angle_gamma   90.00
#
_symmetry.space_group_name_H-M   'P 1'
#
loop_
_entity.id
_entity.type
_entity.pdbx_description
1 polymer ?
#
loop_
_entity_poly.entity_id
_entity_poly.type
_entity_poly.pdbx_seq_one_letter_code
_entity_poly.pdbx_strand_id
1 'polypeptide(L)'
;MERGGTLELLESRYIHHTSVRFATLALLSALGAVSSVFIGYAGRFLSVISGGTPVAGQLLSGLHVFWLVLAAVIVKYGGSATLAGVLKGLIEALLFSHLGLFVLLLSLVEGLVLDAVLLLLRKKNSPSICLASGFSAASNVVVLQFLLIPDWSAFVYGAMYLTSFFSGLILGGFLALKVLPRIGCLPPKTETSKGIKQ
;
A
#
# COMPACT_ATOMS: atom_id res chain seq x y z
N MET A 1 -6.17 18.96 44.69
CA MET A 1 -5.04 19.48 43.88
C MET A 1 -4.41 18.40 42.98
N GLU A 2 -4.84 17.14 43.03
CA GLU A 2 -4.29 16.02 42.23
C GLU A 2 -4.79 15.92 40.77
N ARG A 3 -5.81 16.71 40.39
CA ARG A 3 -6.44 16.62 39.05
C ARG A 3 -5.58 17.22 37.93
N GLY A 4 -4.58 18.06 38.26
CA GLY A 4 -3.67 18.68 37.29
C GLY A 4 -2.64 17.69 36.72
N GLY A 5 -2.02 16.85 37.56
CA GLY A 5 -0.96 15.94 37.12
C GLY A 5 -1.45 14.79 36.22
N THR A 6 -2.67 14.30 36.43
CA THR A 6 -3.26 13.26 35.57
C THR A 6 -3.55 13.77 34.16
N LEU A 7 -3.97 15.03 34.01
CA LEU A 7 -4.24 15.62 32.69
C LEU A 7 -2.95 15.82 31.89
N GLU A 8 -1.89 16.35 32.51
CA GLU A 8 -0.59 16.52 31.84
C GLU A 8 0.02 15.18 31.41
N LEU A 9 -0.13 14.13 32.22
CA LEU A 9 0.35 12.79 31.87
C LEU A 9 -0.44 12.15 30.73
N LEU A 10 -1.74 12.41 30.62
CA LEU A 10 -2.57 11.93 29.51
C LEU A 10 -2.25 12.70 28.23
N GLU A 11 -2.05 14.01 28.33
CA GLU A 11 -1.71 14.87 27.19
C GLU A 11 -0.32 14.51 26.63
N SER A 12 0.68 14.34 27.50
CA SER A 12 2.03 13.90 27.11
C SER A 12 2.03 12.53 26.45
N ARG A 13 1.27 11.56 26.99
CA ARG A 13 1.17 10.20 26.41
C ARG A 13 0.42 10.20 25.09
N TYR A 14 -0.58 11.06 24.94
CA TYR A 14 -1.34 11.24 23.70
C TYR A 14 -0.50 11.85 22.58
N ILE A 15 0.26 12.91 22.89
CA ILE A 15 1.18 13.57 21.96
C ILE A 15 2.26 12.59 21.50
N HIS A 16 2.88 11.85 22.44
CA HIS A 16 3.90 10.86 22.11
C HIS A 16 3.36 9.78 21.14
N HIS A 17 2.20 9.21 21.42
CA HIS A 17 1.62 8.17 20.58
C HIS A 17 1.23 8.69 19.19
N THR A 18 0.79 9.95 19.10
CA THR A 18 0.44 10.60 17.82
C THR A 18 1.68 10.89 16.98
N SER A 19 2.74 11.43 17.59
CA SER A 19 4.00 11.72 16.91
C SER A 19 4.67 10.46 16.36
N VAL A 20 4.68 9.35 17.12
CA VAL A 20 5.23 8.07 16.66
C VAL A 20 4.46 7.54 15.44
N ARG A 21 3.14 7.72 15.38
CA ARG A 21 2.32 7.30 14.24
C ARG A 21 2.65 8.06 12.97
N PHE A 22 2.78 9.38 13.06
CA PHE A 22 3.18 10.22 11.92
C PHE A 22 4.63 9.96 11.49
N ALA A 23 5.55 9.79 12.43
CA ALA A 23 6.94 9.43 12.14
C ALA A 23 7.02 8.07 11.41
N THR A 24 6.26 7.08 11.89
CA THR A 24 6.15 5.77 11.25
C THR A 24 5.60 5.90 9.83
N LEU A 25 4.52 6.66 9.66
CA LEU A 25 3.92 6.91 8.34
C LEU A 25 4.91 7.59 7.38
N ALA A 26 5.65 8.60 7.84
CA ALA A 26 6.67 9.28 7.06
C ALA A 26 7.81 8.32 6.66
N LEU A 27 8.29 7.50 7.59
CA LEU A 27 9.35 6.51 7.33
C LEU A 27 8.92 5.48 6.27
N LEU A 28 7.72 4.90 6.42
CA LEU A 28 7.19 3.96 5.45
C LEU A 28 6.96 4.61 4.07
N SER A 29 6.50 5.86 4.05
CA SER A 29 6.30 6.60 2.80
C SER A 29 7.61 6.89 2.09
N ALA A 30 8.65 7.28 2.81
CA ALA A 30 9.98 7.53 2.25
C ALA A 30 10.62 6.25 1.70
N LEU A 31 10.57 5.14 2.45
CA LEU A 31 11.04 3.83 1.99
C LEU A 31 10.25 3.36 0.76
N GLY A 32 8.93 3.57 0.78
CA GLY A 32 8.05 3.27 -0.34
C GLY A 32 8.35 4.09 -1.60
N ALA A 33 8.66 5.37 -1.44
CA ALA A 33 8.99 6.25 -2.56
C ALA A 33 10.31 5.84 -3.22
N VAL A 34 11.37 5.65 -2.43
CA VAL A 34 12.69 5.24 -2.95
C VAL A 34 12.58 3.90 -3.66
N SER A 35 11.93 2.91 -3.05
CA SER A 35 11.73 1.61 -3.69
C SER A 35 10.86 1.72 -4.95
N SER A 36 9.83 2.57 -4.96
CA SER A 36 8.95 2.75 -6.13
C SER A 36 9.66 3.30 -7.35
N VAL A 37 10.64 4.19 -7.17
CA VAL A 37 11.50 4.63 -8.29
C VAL A 37 12.19 3.42 -8.94
N PHE A 38 12.84 2.57 -8.14
CA PHE A 38 13.50 1.36 -8.65
C PHE A 38 12.51 0.38 -9.29
N ILE A 39 11.35 0.18 -8.67
CA ILE A 39 10.29 -0.69 -9.17
C ILE A 39 9.76 -0.19 -10.52
N GLY A 40 9.57 1.12 -10.68
CA GLY A 40 9.12 1.73 -11.92
C GLY A 40 10.10 1.49 -13.07
N TYR A 41 11.40 1.69 -12.82
CA TYR A 41 12.44 1.36 -13.80
C TYR A 41 12.49 -0.14 -14.13
N ALA A 42 12.40 -1.01 -13.11
CA ALA A 42 12.37 -2.45 -13.31
C ALA A 42 11.13 -2.90 -14.11
N GLY A 43 9.96 -2.31 -13.86
CA GLY A 43 8.72 -2.60 -14.58
C GLY A 43 8.80 -2.19 -16.05
N ARG A 44 9.43 -1.03 -16.34
CA ARG A 44 9.69 -0.61 -17.72
C ARG A 44 10.67 -1.56 -18.40
N PHE A 45 11.74 -1.96 -17.72
CA PHE A 45 12.71 -2.91 -18.25
C PHE A 45 12.08 -4.27 -18.59
N LEU A 46 11.24 -4.80 -17.69
CA LEU A 46 10.47 -6.03 -17.94
C LEU A 46 9.57 -5.90 -19.16
N SER A 47 8.88 -4.76 -19.30
CA SER A 47 7.99 -4.50 -20.43
C SER A 47 8.75 -4.44 -21.76
N VAL A 48 9.99 -3.93 -21.76
CA VAL A 48 10.85 -3.90 -22.96
C VAL A 48 11.32 -5.31 -23.32
N ILE A 49 11.79 -6.10 -22.35
CA ILE A 49 12.25 -7.47 -22.60
C ILE A 49 11.11 -8.38 -23.06
N SER A 50 9.89 -8.17 -22.57
CA SER A 50 8.70 -8.93 -22.97
C SER A 50 8.12 -8.51 -24.33
N GLY A 51 8.95 -7.96 -25.21
CA GLY A 51 8.56 -7.54 -26.57
C GLY A 51 7.77 -6.23 -26.60
N GLY A 52 7.94 -5.35 -25.61
CA GLY A 52 7.27 -4.05 -25.53
C GLY A 52 5.86 -4.10 -24.94
N THR A 53 5.42 -5.25 -24.42
CA THR A 53 4.09 -5.39 -23.83
C THR A 53 4.06 -4.81 -22.40
N PRO A 54 3.12 -3.90 -22.09
CA PRO A 54 3.05 -3.28 -20.76
C PRO A 54 2.59 -4.25 -19.65
N VAL A 55 2.14 -5.45 -20.02
CA VAL A 55 1.64 -6.49 -19.10
C VAL A 55 2.73 -7.00 -18.17
N ALA A 56 3.96 -7.19 -18.65
CA ALA A 56 5.03 -7.72 -17.80
C ALA A 56 5.42 -6.74 -16.68
N GLY A 57 5.41 -5.43 -16.94
CA GLY A 57 5.65 -4.42 -15.92
C GLY A 57 4.63 -4.44 -14.78
N GLN A 58 3.38 -4.83 -15.09
CA GLN A 58 2.31 -4.92 -14.09
C GLN A 58 2.54 -6.01 -13.03
N LEU A 59 3.43 -6.97 -13.26
CA LEU A 59 3.82 -7.96 -12.25
C LEU A 59 4.42 -7.32 -11.00
N LEU A 60 5.02 -6.13 -11.13
CA LEU A 60 5.62 -5.41 -10.02
C LEU A 60 4.68 -4.38 -9.37
N SER A 61 3.47 -4.18 -9.92
CA SER A 61 2.51 -3.18 -9.41
C SER A 61 2.14 -3.39 -7.94
N GLY A 62 2.03 -4.65 -7.49
CA GLY A 62 1.75 -4.96 -6.09
C GLY A 62 2.82 -4.49 -5.11
N LEU A 63 4.06 -4.29 -5.57
CA LEU A 63 5.17 -3.83 -4.75
C LEU A 63 5.09 -2.32 -4.44
N HIS A 64 4.42 -1.53 -5.29
CA HIS A 64 4.08 -0.14 -4.97
C HIS A 64 3.07 -0.03 -3.83
N VAL A 65 2.10 -0.93 -3.80
CA VAL A 65 1.01 -0.96 -2.82
C VAL A 65 1.45 -1.58 -1.48
N PHE A 66 2.50 -2.41 -1.47
CA PHE A 66 3.04 -3.05 -0.27
C PHE A 66 3.27 -2.07 0.90
N TRP A 67 3.92 -0.94 0.63
CA TRP A 67 4.21 0.06 1.68
C TRP A 67 2.95 0.76 2.20
N LEU A 68 1.96 0.96 1.33
CA LEU A 68 0.67 1.54 1.70
C LEU A 68 -0.12 0.59 2.61
N VAL A 69 -0.07 -0.72 2.32
CA VAL A 69 -0.67 -1.76 3.17
C VAL A 69 -0.01 -1.78 4.55
N LEU A 70 1.32 -1.73 4.62
CA LEU A 70 2.01 -1.65 5.90
C LEU A 70 1.60 -0.41 6.69
N ALA A 71 1.51 0.76 6.04
CA ALA A 71 1.05 1.99 6.68
C ALA A 71 -0.40 1.88 7.17
N ALA A 72 -1.30 1.27 6.39
CA ALA A 72 -2.70 1.03 6.73
C ALA A 72 -2.90 0.17 7.98
N VAL A 73 -2.02 -0.83 8.16
CA VAL A 73 -2.14 -1.82 9.23
C VAL A 73 -1.35 -1.41 10.48
N ILE A 74 -0.15 -0.83 10.35
CA ILE A 74 0.69 -0.41 11.48
C ILE A 74 0.14 0.85 12.14
N VAL A 75 -0.19 1.89 11.35
CA VAL A 75 -0.60 3.19 11.89
C VAL A 75 -2.01 3.13 12.49
N LYS A 76 -2.85 2.16 12.06
CA LYS A 76 -4.22 1.91 12.57
C LYS A 76 -5.11 3.16 12.59
N TYR A 77 -4.90 4.10 11.67
CA TYR A 77 -5.70 5.31 11.51
C TYR A 77 -6.48 5.23 10.19
N GLY A 78 -7.73 5.72 10.15
CA GLY A 78 -8.49 5.75 8.91
C GLY A 78 -7.89 6.78 7.95
N GLY A 79 -7.66 6.41 6.68
CA GLY A 79 -6.99 7.30 5.74
C GLY A 79 -5.46 7.22 5.75
N SER A 80 -4.87 6.30 6.54
CA SER A 80 -3.40 6.22 6.64
C SER A 80 -2.75 5.67 5.38
N ALA A 81 -3.45 4.87 4.58
CA ALA A 81 -2.94 4.44 3.27
C ALA A 81 -2.90 5.61 2.28
N THR A 82 -3.95 6.43 2.27
CA THR A 82 -4.07 7.62 1.42
C THR A 82 -2.99 8.64 1.76
N LEU A 83 -2.79 8.93 3.05
CA LEU A 83 -1.74 9.84 3.50
C LEU A 83 -0.34 9.32 3.11
N ALA A 84 -0.11 8.02 3.29
CA ALA A 84 1.13 7.38 2.88
C ALA A 84 1.31 7.43 1.36
N GLY A 85 0.23 7.26 0.59
CA GLY A 85 0.24 7.37 -0.87
C GLY A 85 0.61 8.76 -1.36
N VAL A 86 0.04 9.80 -0.75
CA VAL A 86 0.37 11.20 -1.06
C VAL A 86 1.84 11.49 -0.75
N LEU A 87 2.32 11.14 0.44
CA LEU A 87 3.72 11.39 0.82
C LEU A 87 4.69 10.57 -0.03
N LYS A 88 4.40 9.30 -0.28
CA LYS A 88 5.16 8.44 -1.20
C LYS A 88 5.27 9.11 -2.58
N GLY A 89 4.13 9.46 -3.16
CA GLY A 89 4.05 10.04 -4.50
C GLY A 89 4.73 11.40 -4.61
N LEU A 90 4.67 12.21 -3.55
CA LEU A 90 5.36 13.50 -3.49
C LEU A 90 6.89 13.31 -3.48
N ILE A 91 7.39 12.42 -2.62
CA ILE A 91 8.83 12.11 -2.55
C ILE A 91 9.31 11.50 -3.87
N GLU A 92 8.54 10.60 -4.47
CA GLU A 92 8.87 9.97 -5.74
C GLU A 92 8.89 10.97 -6.91
N ALA A 93 7.97 11.94 -6.92
CA ALA A 93 7.98 13.03 -7.89
C ALA A 93 9.23 13.92 -7.72
N LEU A 94 9.63 14.21 -6.48
CA LEU A 94 10.84 14.98 -6.17
C LEU A 94 12.14 14.24 -6.54
N LEU A 95 12.11 12.90 -6.51
CA LEU A 95 13.22 12.05 -6.97
C LEU A 95 13.31 11.96 -8.51
N PHE A 96 12.51 12.74 -9.24
CA PHE A 96 12.43 12.72 -10.71
C PHE A 96 12.20 11.29 -11.25
N SER A 97 11.18 10.61 -10.71
CA SER A 97 10.75 9.31 -11.21
C SER A 97 10.29 9.38 -12.66
N HIS A 98 10.21 8.22 -13.31
CA HIS A 98 9.89 8.08 -14.73
C HIS A 98 8.52 8.67 -15.11
N LEU A 99 7.57 8.72 -14.17
CA LEU A 99 6.25 9.32 -14.38
C LEU A 99 6.20 10.81 -13.99
N GLY A 100 7.27 11.38 -13.44
CA GLY A 100 7.31 12.76 -12.98
C GLY A 100 6.22 13.05 -11.94
N LEU A 101 5.54 14.18 -12.08
CA LEU A 101 4.48 14.61 -11.14
C LEU A 101 3.25 13.69 -11.13
N PHE A 102 3.04 12.92 -12.20
CA PHE A 102 1.88 12.02 -12.30
C PHE A 102 1.89 10.87 -11.30
N VAL A 103 3.07 10.52 -10.79
CA VAL A 103 3.19 9.48 -9.76
C VAL A 103 2.52 9.86 -8.45
N LEU A 104 2.34 11.16 -8.19
CA LEU A 104 1.58 11.67 -7.06
C LEU A 104 0.09 11.28 -7.19
N LEU A 105 -0.50 11.52 -8.36
CA LEU A 105 -1.89 11.16 -8.62
C LEU A 105 -2.10 9.66 -8.56
N LEU A 106 -1.15 8.90 -9.14
CA LEU A 106 -1.19 7.44 -9.13
C LEU A 106 -1.12 6.88 -7.70
N SER A 107 -0.16 7.35 -6.89
CA SER A 107 -0.01 6.91 -5.50
C SER A 107 -1.17 7.36 -4.60
N LEU A 108 -1.76 8.53 -4.89
CA LEU A 108 -2.98 9.00 -4.21
C LEU A 108 -4.15 8.04 -4.47
N VAL A 109 -4.38 7.67 -5.73
CA VAL A 109 -5.47 6.75 -6.10
C VAL A 109 -5.24 5.36 -5.50
N GLU A 110 -4.01 4.83 -5.56
CA GLU A 110 -3.66 3.55 -4.94
C GLU A 110 -4.00 3.55 -3.44
N GLY A 111 -3.59 4.61 -2.72
CA GLY A 111 -3.86 4.75 -1.29
C GLY A 111 -5.35 4.93 -0.98
N LEU A 112 -6.05 5.74 -1.77
CA LEU A 112 -7.49 6.00 -1.61
C LEU A 112 -8.31 4.73 -1.80
N VAL A 113 -8.03 3.97 -2.86
CA VAL A 113 -8.70 2.69 -3.12
C VAL A 113 -8.43 1.70 -2.00
N LEU A 114 -7.19 1.66 -1.48
CA LEU A 114 -6.86 0.78 -0.36
C LEU A 114 -7.69 1.10 0.89
N ASP A 115 -7.74 2.38 1.28
CA ASP A 115 -8.55 2.81 2.44
C ASP A 115 -10.04 2.59 2.21
N ALA A 116 -10.55 2.88 1.01
CA ALA A 116 -11.96 2.70 0.67
C ALA A 116 -12.39 1.23 0.76
N VAL A 117 -11.58 0.30 0.22
CA VAL A 117 -11.88 -1.14 0.28
C VAL A 117 -11.78 -1.66 1.71
N LEU A 118 -10.77 -1.24 2.48
CA LEU A 118 -10.65 -1.61 3.89
C LEU A 118 -11.83 -1.07 4.73
N LEU A 119 -12.29 0.14 4.44
CA LEU A 119 -13.45 0.75 5.09
C LEU A 119 -14.75 0.01 4.74
N LEU A 120 -14.92 -0.34 3.45
CA LEU A 120 -16.09 -1.10 2.97
C LEU A 120 -16.18 -2.49 3.61
N LEU A 121 -15.04 -3.18 3.73
CA LEU A 121 -14.97 -4.51 4.33
C LEU A 121 -15.13 -4.47 5.87
N ARG A 122 -14.99 -3.30 6.50
CA ARG A 122 -15.11 -3.05 7.96
C ARG A 122 -14.28 -3.98 8.85
N LYS A 123 -13.37 -4.77 8.27
CA LYS A 123 -12.57 -5.80 8.93
C LYS A 123 -11.14 -5.73 8.40
N LYS A 124 -10.17 -5.63 9.31
CA LYS A 124 -8.73 -5.72 9.00
C LYS A 124 -8.23 -7.17 9.14
N ASN A 125 -8.97 -8.11 8.56
CA ASN A 125 -8.60 -9.52 8.55
C ASN A 125 -7.61 -9.80 7.42
N SER A 126 -6.84 -10.89 7.52
CA SER A 126 -5.90 -11.32 6.48
C SER A 126 -6.49 -11.32 5.05
N PRO A 127 -7.67 -11.93 4.77
CA PRO A 127 -8.23 -11.90 3.41
C PRO A 127 -8.65 -10.50 2.97
N SER A 128 -9.16 -9.66 3.88
CA SER A 128 -9.57 -8.29 3.56
C SER A 128 -8.39 -7.42 3.17
N ILE A 129 -7.24 -7.59 3.84
CA ILE A 129 -6.01 -6.87 3.51
C ILE A 129 -5.50 -7.28 2.12
N CYS A 130 -5.50 -8.58 1.81
CA CYS A 130 -5.12 -9.05 0.47
C CYS A 130 -6.07 -8.51 -0.61
N LEU A 131 -7.38 -8.59 -0.40
CA LEU A 131 -8.34 -8.09 -1.38
C LEU A 131 -8.18 -6.58 -1.60
N ALA A 132 -8.00 -5.80 -0.53
CA ALA A 132 -7.76 -4.38 -0.63
C ALA A 132 -6.48 -4.06 -1.42
N SER A 133 -5.39 -4.80 -1.18
CA SER A 133 -4.14 -4.59 -1.91
C SER A 133 -4.25 -4.99 -3.39
N GLY A 134 -5.03 -6.01 -3.72
CA GLY A 134 -5.34 -6.39 -5.10
C GLY A 134 -6.09 -5.29 -5.85
N PHE A 135 -7.18 -4.76 -5.27
CA PHE A 135 -7.94 -3.66 -5.88
C PHE A 135 -7.12 -2.37 -5.99
N SER A 136 -6.33 -2.06 -4.95
CA SER A 136 -5.41 -0.91 -4.97
C SER A 136 -4.38 -1.05 -6.09
N ALA A 137 -3.77 -2.22 -6.29
CA ALA A 137 -2.83 -2.44 -7.39
C ALA A 137 -3.51 -2.40 -8.77
N ALA A 138 -4.73 -2.92 -8.90
CA ALA A 138 -5.51 -2.81 -10.13
C ALA A 138 -5.85 -1.35 -10.49
N SER A 139 -6.04 -0.48 -9.50
CA SER A 139 -6.33 0.95 -9.72
C SER A 139 -5.19 1.69 -10.42
N ASN A 140 -3.95 1.22 -10.29
CA ASN A 140 -2.79 1.74 -11.01
C ASN A 140 -3.02 1.67 -12.53
N VAL A 141 -3.49 0.51 -13.03
CA VAL A 141 -3.78 0.31 -14.45
C VAL A 141 -4.87 1.26 -14.95
N VAL A 142 -5.89 1.55 -14.13
CA VAL A 142 -6.93 2.53 -14.46
C VAL A 142 -6.31 3.90 -14.69
N VAL A 143 -5.48 4.36 -13.76
CA VAL A 143 -4.83 5.67 -13.85
C VAL A 143 -3.91 5.72 -15.07
N LEU A 144 -3.09 4.69 -15.29
CA LEU A 144 -2.20 4.61 -16.45
C LEU A 144 -2.97 4.61 -17.77
N GLN A 145 -4.12 3.94 -17.84
CA GLN A 145 -4.98 3.92 -19.02
C GLN A 145 -5.47 5.33 -19.37
N PHE A 146 -5.91 6.12 -18.38
CA PHE A 146 -6.34 7.51 -18.60
C PHE A 146 -5.19 8.46 -18.94
N LEU A 147 -4.00 8.24 -18.37
CA LEU A 147 -2.89 9.18 -18.48
C LEU A 147 -2.03 8.98 -19.73
N LEU A 148 -1.75 7.73 -20.08
CA LEU A 148 -0.83 7.41 -21.16
C LEU A 148 -1.53 7.28 -22.52
N ILE A 149 -2.89 7.29 -22.54
CA ILE A 149 -3.80 7.04 -23.67
C ILE A 149 -3.15 6.24 -24.82
N PRO A 150 -2.64 5.02 -24.59
CA PRO A 150 -2.21 4.19 -25.70
C PRO A 150 -3.38 3.31 -26.15
N ASP A 151 -3.71 3.30 -27.44
CA ASP A 151 -4.83 2.54 -28.03
C ASP A 151 -4.56 1.02 -28.08
N TRP A 152 -4.28 0.39 -26.94
CA TRP A 152 -4.14 -1.06 -26.85
C TRP A 152 -5.50 -1.75 -26.88
N SER A 153 -5.51 -3.00 -27.37
CA SER A 153 -6.74 -3.79 -27.40
C SER A 153 -7.28 -4.05 -25.99
N ALA A 154 -8.61 -4.16 -25.88
CA ALA A 154 -9.29 -4.45 -24.60
C ALA A 154 -8.74 -5.72 -23.91
N PHE A 155 -8.26 -6.69 -24.69
CA PHE A 155 -7.62 -7.91 -24.18
C PHE A 155 -6.33 -7.61 -23.38
N VAL A 156 -5.49 -6.70 -23.87
CA VAL A 156 -4.24 -6.32 -23.19
C VAL A 156 -4.54 -5.64 -21.86
N TYR A 157 -5.50 -4.71 -21.85
CA TYR A 157 -5.94 -4.09 -20.60
C TYR A 157 -6.52 -5.10 -19.61
N GLY A 158 -7.36 -6.02 -20.08
CA GLY A 158 -7.89 -7.11 -19.24
C GLY A 158 -6.77 -7.94 -18.60
N ALA A 159 -5.73 -8.28 -19.38
CA ALA A 159 -4.56 -8.97 -18.86
C ALA A 159 -3.79 -8.11 -17.83
N MET A 160 -3.56 -6.83 -18.10
CA MET A 160 -2.91 -5.90 -17.17
C MET A 160 -3.66 -5.81 -15.84
N TYR A 161 -4.99 -5.63 -15.87
CA TYR A 161 -5.81 -5.59 -14.65
C TYR A 161 -5.69 -6.87 -13.83
N LEU A 162 -5.76 -8.03 -14.50
CA LEU A 162 -5.70 -9.32 -13.82
C LEU A 162 -4.31 -9.56 -13.22
N THR A 163 -3.26 -9.27 -13.99
CA THR A 163 -1.87 -9.37 -13.52
C THR A 163 -1.60 -8.43 -12.35
N SER A 164 -2.04 -7.17 -12.41
CA SER A 164 -1.88 -6.22 -11.31
C SER A 164 -2.68 -6.62 -10.08
N PHE A 165 -3.89 -7.14 -10.26
CA PHE A 165 -4.71 -7.62 -9.15
C PHE A 165 -4.05 -8.79 -8.41
N PHE A 166 -3.59 -9.82 -9.14
CA PHE A 166 -2.89 -10.95 -8.52
C PHE A 166 -1.53 -10.56 -7.93
N SER A 167 -0.80 -9.67 -8.60
CA SER A 167 0.42 -9.08 -8.05
C SER A 167 0.14 -8.35 -6.73
N GLY A 168 -0.90 -7.52 -6.67
CA GLY A 168 -1.33 -6.82 -5.46
C GLY A 168 -1.76 -7.77 -4.34
N LEU A 169 -2.45 -8.86 -4.66
CA LEU A 169 -2.81 -9.90 -3.68
C LEU A 169 -1.57 -10.54 -3.05
N ILE A 170 -0.58 -10.90 -3.86
CA ILE A 170 0.61 -11.66 -3.45
C ILE A 170 1.67 -10.73 -2.84
N LEU A 171 2.16 -9.76 -3.63
CA LEU A 171 3.26 -8.88 -3.25
C LEU A 171 2.82 -7.74 -2.34
N GLY A 172 1.61 -7.21 -2.53
CA GLY A 172 1.08 -6.16 -1.67
C GLY A 172 0.53 -6.71 -0.35
N GLY A 173 -0.37 -7.68 -0.45
CA GLY A 173 -1.14 -8.20 0.68
C GLY A 173 -0.44 -9.32 1.43
N PHE A 174 -0.21 -10.45 0.77
CA PHE A 174 0.33 -11.65 1.43
C PHE A 174 1.74 -11.42 1.97
N LEU A 175 2.61 -10.75 1.20
CA LEU A 175 3.95 -10.40 1.66
C LEU A 175 3.88 -9.48 2.90
N ALA A 176 3.04 -8.43 2.88
CA ALA A 176 2.86 -7.57 4.04
C ALA A 176 2.42 -8.38 5.27
N LEU A 177 1.40 -9.24 5.14
CA LEU A 177 0.92 -10.08 6.23
C LEU A 177 1.98 -11.03 6.80
N LYS A 178 2.98 -11.44 6.01
CA LYS A 178 4.10 -12.26 6.48
C LYS A 178 5.18 -11.44 7.19
N VAL A 179 5.36 -10.19 6.79
CA VAL A 179 6.35 -9.28 7.38
C VAL A 179 5.83 -8.68 8.70
N LEU A 180 4.53 -8.37 8.80
CA LEU A 180 3.94 -7.76 10.00
C LEU A 180 4.23 -8.48 11.32
N PRO A 181 4.10 -9.82 11.43
CA PRO A 181 4.45 -10.55 12.65
C PRO A 181 5.92 -10.44 13.03
N ARG A 182 6.82 -10.27 12.05
CA ARG A 182 8.28 -10.14 12.29
C ARG A 182 8.66 -8.76 12.80
N ILE A 183 7.87 -7.73 12.46
CA ILE A 183 8.02 -6.35 12.97
C ILE A 183 7.43 -6.22 14.39
N GLY A 184 6.78 -7.26 14.93
CA GLY A 184 6.20 -7.24 16.29
C GLY A 184 4.91 -6.40 16.42
N CYS A 185 4.31 -5.98 15.31
CA CYS A 185 3.15 -5.05 15.30
C CYS A 185 1.77 -5.71 15.24
N LEU A 186 1.69 -7.05 15.16
CA LEU A 186 0.43 -7.79 15.33
C LEU A 186 0.38 -8.47 16.70
N PRO A 187 -0.77 -8.43 17.42
CA PRO A 187 -1.00 -9.42 18.47
C PRO A 187 -0.96 -10.82 17.83
N PRO A 188 -0.40 -11.82 18.52
CA PRO A 188 -0.31 -13.18 18.00
C PRO A 188 -1.70 -13.65 17.58
N LYS A 189 -1.77 -14.40 16.46
CA LYS A 189 -2.95 -15.19 16.14
C LYS A 189 -3.22 -16.07 17.36
N THR A 190 -4.32 -15.81 18.08
CA THR A 190 -4.95 -16.84 18.90
C THR A 190 -5.31 -17.95 17.94
N GLU A 191 -4.48 -18.99 17.91
CA GLU A 191 -4.87 -20.25 17.32
C GLU A 191 -6.18 -20.65 17.98
N THR A 192 -7.22 -20.68 17.16
CA THR A 192 -8.44 -21.43 17.38
C THR A 192 -8.12 -22.69 18.16
N SER A 193 -8.63 -22.74 19.38
CA SER A 193 -8.84 -23.95 20.17
C SER A 193 -9.27 -25.09 19.23
N LYS A 194 -8.30 -25.89 18.80
CA LYS A 194 -8.58 -27.23 18.27
C LYS A 194 -8.97 -28.03 19.50
N GLY A 195 -10.24 -28.39 19.53
CA GLY A 195 -10.88 -29.05 20.65
C GLY A 195 -10.04 -30.20 21.18
N ILE A 196 -9.80 -30.14 22.48
CA ILE A 196 -9.67 -31.31 23.33
C ILE A 196 -10.97 -32.10 23.12
N LYS A 197 -10.93 -33.11 22.26
CA LYS A 197 -11.88 -34.22 22.36
C LYS A 197 -11.29 -35.19 23.38
N GLN A 198 -12.00 -35.26 24.51
CA GLN A 198 -11.97 -36.39 25.43
C GLN A 198 -12.38 -37.68 24.71
#